data_AF-A0A947HRI9-F1
#
_entry.id   AF-A0A947HRI9-F1
#
_cell.length_a   1.000
_cell.length_b   1.000
_cell.length_c   1.000
_cell.angle_alpha   90.00
_cell.angle_beta   90.00
_cell.angle_gamma   90.00
#
_symmetry.space_group_name_H-M   'P 1'
#
loop_
_entity.id
_entity.type
_entity.pdbx_description
1 polymer ?
#
loop_
_entity_poly.entity_id
_entity_poly.type
_entity_poly.pdbx_seq_one_letter_code
_entity_poly.pdbx_strand_id
1 'polypeptide(L)'
;QDVAFADVRRAIKMFEMTRVPMLGLVENMSFFLCPDNGKAYHVFGAGRTAAHAAEHNLEVLGSLPLDMQVGPAADRGELIAIADPGGNQARVYSEIAGRVASELSKRHAAKERKSSLKGFFSVKPS
;
A
#
# COMPACT_ATOMS: atom_id res chain seq x y z
N GLN A 1 -2.25 11.27 14.61
CA GLN A 1 -1.88 10.96 13.20
C GLN A 1 -0.93 12.00 12.59
N ASP A 2 -0.88 13.25 13.06
CA ASP A 2 -0.04 14.29 12.44
C ASP A 2 1.46 13.96 12.45
N VAL A 3 1.94 13.28 13.49
CA VAL A 3 3.32 12.76 13.57
C VAL A 3 3.57 11.71 12.48
N ALA A 4 2.68 10.71 12.34
CA ALA A 4 2.80 9.69 11.32
C ALA A 4 2.80 10.29 9.89
N PHE A 5 1.98 11.31 9.63
CA PHE A 5 2.00 12.00 8.34
C PHE A 5 3.25 12.87 8.13
N ALA A 6 3.84 13.43 9.18
CA ALA A 6 5.14 14.09 9.06
C ALA A 6 6.23 13.11 8.60
N ASP A 7 6.22 11.87 9.11
CA ASP A 7 7.16 10.84 8.69
C ASP A 7 6.89 10.34 7.27
N VAL A 8 5.62 10.18 6.88
CA VAL A 8 5.24 9.85 5.49
C VAL A 8 5.75 10.91 4.51
N ARG A 9 5.58 12.21 4.80
CA ARG A 9 6.10 13.29 3.95
C ARG A 9 7.61 13.23 3.78
N ARG A 10 8.34 12.98 4.87
CA ARG A 10 9.80 12.85 4.85
C ARG A 10 10.23 11.64 4.01
N ALA A 11 9.56 10.49 4.19
CA ALA A 11 9.84 9.29 3.42
C ALA A 11 9.57 9.49 1.92
N ILE A 12 8.44 10.10 1.55
CA ILE A 12 8.13 10.47 0.16
C ILE A 12 9.25 11.33 -0.42
N LYS A 13 9.67 12.36 0.33
CA LYS A 13 10.75 13.25 -0.13
C LYS A 13 12.07 12.50 -0.35
N MET A 14 12.40 11.59 0.54
CA MET A 14 13.59 10.72 0.42
C MET A 14 13.52 9.84 -0.83
N PHE A 15 12.38 9.22 -1.11
CA PHE A 15 12.19 8.38 -2.29
C PHE A 15 12.25 9.18 -3.59
N GLU A 16 11.71 10.41 -3.62
CA GLU A 16 11.87 11.33 -4.75
C GLU A 16 13.34 11.65 -5.02
N MET A 17 14.11 12.00 -3.97
CA MET A 17 15.53 12.36 -4.10
C MET A 17 16.39 11.18 -4.59
N THR A 18 16.08 9.98 -4.12
CA THR A 18 16.78 8.74 -4.51
C THR A 18 16.25 8.14 -5.82
N ARG A 19 15.20 8.73 -6.41
CA ARG A 19 14.54 8.27 -7.64
C ARG A 19 14.02 6.83 -7.55
N VAL A 20 13.69 6.38 -6.35
CA VAL A 20 13.07 5.07 -6.14
C VAL A 20 11.58 5.20 -6.46
N PRO A 21 11.03 4.40 -7.38
CA PRO A 21 9.62 4.47 -7.72
C PRO A 21 8.73 4.09 -6.54
N MET A 22 7.84 4.99 -6.13
CA MET A 22 6.83 4.70 -5.12
C MET A 22 5.62 4.04 -5.77
N LEU A 23 5.16 2.92 -5.22
CA LEU A 23 4.00 2.20 -5.73
C LEU A 23 2.69 2.81 -5.23
N GLY A 24 2.65 3.17 -3.95
CA GLY A 24 1.50 3.75 -3.27
C GLY A 24 1.68 3.70 -1.76
N LEU A 25 0.62 4.01 -1.02
CA LEU A 25 0.58 3.98 0.44
C LEU A 25 -0.28 2.83 0.95
N VAL A 26 0.10 2.24 2.08
CA VAL A 26 -0.75 1.32 2.86
C VAL A 26 -1.07 2.00 4.18
N GLU A 27 -2.35 2.09 4.52
CA GLU A 27 -2.79 2.66 5.79
C GLU A 27 -2.82 1.57 6.87
N ASN A 28 -1.87 1.61 7.80
CA ASN A 28 -1.91 0.72 8.95
C ASN A 28 -2.90 1.23 10.02
N MET A 29 -3.49 0.33 10.80
CA MET A 29 -4.38 0.64 11.92
C MET A 29 -5.56 1.57 11.55
N SER A 30 -6.16 1.34 10.38
CA SER A 30 -7.15 2.21 9.73
C SER A 30 -8.51 2.26 10.44
N PHE A 31 -8.97 1.14 11.00
CA PHE A 31 -10.19 1.02 11.78
C PHE A 31 -10.13 -0.19 12.70
N PHE A 32 -10.90 -0.17 13.78
CA PHE A 32 -11.14 -1.32 14.63
C PHE A 32 -12.48 -1.95 14.26
N LEU A 33 -12.49 -3.25 13.97
CA LEU A 33 -13.73 -4.00 13.75
C LEU A 33 -14.18 -4.59 15.09
N CYS A 34 -15.32 -4.12 15.61
CA CYS A 34 -15.84 -4.63 16.88
C CYS A 34 -16.26 -6.10 16.73
N PRO A 35 -15.72 -7.02 17.56
CA PRO A 35 -16.00 -8.46 17.43
C PRO A 35 -17.46 -8.80 17.75
N ASP A 36 -18.12 -8.02 18.60
CA ASP A 36 -19.46 -8.33 19.10
C ASP A 36 -20.58 -7.92 18.13
N ASN A 37 -20.34 -6.89 17.30
CA ASN A 37 -21.38 -6.30 16.46
C ASN A 37 -20.94 -6.00 15.02
N GLY A 38 -19.68 -6.27 14.65
CA GLY A 38 -19.15 -6.07 13.30
C GLY A 38 -19.04 -4.60 12.88
N LYS A 39 -19.27 -3.64 13.77
CA LYS A 39 -19.18 -2.22 13.44
C LYS A 39 -17.71 -1.79 13.35
N ALA A 40 -17.39 -1.06 12.29
CA ALA A 40 -16.07 -0.44 12.12
C ALA A 40 -16.00 0.90 12.86
N TYR A 41 -14.93 1.09 13.63
CA TYR A 41 -14.63 2.31 14.38
C TYR A 41 -13.31 2.89 13.91
N HIS A 42 -13.35 4.10 13.35
CA HIS A 42 -12.16 4.83 12.95
C HIS A 42 -11.56 5.58 14.15
N VAL A 43 -10.91 4.84 15.05
CA VAL A 43 -10.35 5.34 16.32
C VAL A 43 -9.43 6.54 16.11
N PHE A 44 -8.75 6.61 14.97
CA PHE A 44 -7.82 7.68 14.63
C PHE A 44 -8.33 8.64 13.54
N GLY A 45 -9.62 8.58 13.20
CA GLY A 45 -10.22 9.30 12.07
C GLY A 45 -10.10 8.54 10.74
N ALA A 46 -10.75 9.06 9.71
CA ALA A 46 -10.85 8.42 8.39
C ALA A 46 -10.43 9.36 7.25
N GLY A 47 -10.03 8.79 6.11
CA GLY A 47 -9.84 9.51 4.84
C GLY A 47 -8.53 10.30 4.70
N ARG A 48 -7.75 10.46 5.77
CA ARG A 48 -6.53 11.27 5.76
C ARG A 48 -5.43 10.67 4.88
N THR A 49 -5.27 9.35 4.85
CA THR A 49 -4.28 8.70 3.98
C THR A 49 -4.60 8.88 2.50
N ALA A 50 -5.88 8.84 2.11
CA ALA A 50 -6.30 9.06 0.74
C ALA A 50 -6.03 10.50 0.28
N ALA A 51 -6.34 11.50 1.12
CA ALA A 51 -6.03 12.90 0.85
C ALA A 51 -4.52 13.09 0.62
N HIS A 52 -3.71 12.48 1.48
CA HIS A 52 -2.25 12.63 1.40
C HIS A 52 -1.64 11.88 0.22
N ALA A 53 -2.18 10.70 -0.12
CA ALA A 53 -1.78 9.98 -1.34
C ALA A 53 -2.04 10.86 -2.59
N ALA A 54 -3.20 11.50 -2.66
CA ALA A 54 -3.55 12.38 -3.77
C ALA A 54 -2.63 13.61 -3.90
N GLU A 55 -2.24 14.24 -2.78
CA GLU A 55 -1.28 15.36 -2.76
C GLU A 55 0.08 15.01 -3.40
N HIS A 56 0.46 13.73 -3.35
CA HIS A 56 1.73 13.22 -3.87
C HIS A 56 1.57 12.38 -5.14
N ASN A 57 0.38 12.39 -5.77
CA ASN A 57 0.06 11.58 -6.95
C ASN A 57 0.37 10.08 -6.75
N LEU A 58 0.05 9.58 -5.55
CA LEU A 58 0.14 8.20 -5.14
C LEU A 58 -1.27 7.61 -4.95
N GLU A 59 -1.36 6.28 -5.01
CA GLU A 59 -2.59 5.56 -4.72
C GLU A 59 -2.55 4.93 -3.32
N VAL A 60 -3.72 4.69 -2.73
CA VAL A 60 -3.83 3.86 -1.53
C VAL A 60 -3.99 2.40 -1.96
N LEU A 61 -2.98 1.58 -1.65
CA LEU A 61 -2.96 0.16 -2.01
C LEU A 61 -3.87 -0.66 -1.10
N GLY A 62 -4.08 -0.22 0.14
CA GLY A 62 -5.09 -0.77 1.02
C GLY A 62 -4.94 -0.27 2.45
N SER A 63 -5.83 -0.77 3.31
CA SER A 63 -5.93 -0.34 4.69
C SER A 63 -6.01 -1.56 5.60
N LEU A 64 -5.07 -1.68 6.54
CA LEU A 64 -5.01 -2.75 7.53
C LEU A 64 -5.83 -2.33 8.75
N PRO A 65 -6.77 -3.15 9.23
CA PRO A 65 -7.49 -2.87 10.46
C PRO A 65 -6.60 -3.06 11.69
N LEU A 66 -6.99 -2.44 12.80
CA LEU A 66 -6.50 -2.78 14.13
C LEU A 66 -6.97 -4.19 14.49
N ASP A 67 -6.02 -5.03 14.88
CA ASP A 67 -6.29 -6.39 15.34
C ASP A 67 -5.40 -6.69 16.54
N MET A 68 -6.05 -7.15 17.61
CA MET A 68 -5.42 -7.42 18.89
C MET A 68 -4.44 -8.60 18.82
N GLN A 69 -4.56 -9.48 17.83
CA GLN A 69 -3.69 -10.64 17.66
C GLN A 69 -2.38 -10.32 16.94
N VAL A 70 -2.30 -9.19 16.23
CA VAL A 70 -1.09 -8.80 15.47
C VAL A 70 0.12 -8.64 16.39
N GLY A 71 -0.03 -7.94 17.52
CA GLY A 71 1.05 -7.73 18.49
C GLY A 71 1.56 -9.04 19.10
N PRO A 72 0.69 -9.82 19.77
CA PRO A 72 1.06 -11.11 20.35
C PRO A 72 1.65 -12.10 19.34
N ALA A 73 1.14 -12.15 18.10
CA ALA A 73 1.72 -12.98 17.05
C ALA A 73 3.14 -12.51 16.69
N ALA A 74 3.33 -11.19 16.51
CA ALA A 74 4.65 -10.62 16.23
C ALA A 74 5.67 -10.90 17.36
N ASP A 75 5.24 -10.83 18.63
CA ASP A 75 6.09 -11.15 19.79
C ASP A 75 6.55 -12.62 19.80
N ARG A 76 5.76 -13.52 19.20
CA ARG A 76 6.13 -14.93 19.00
C ARG A 76 6.93 -15.17 17.71
N GLY A 77 7.19 -14.12 16.91
CA GLY A 77 7.82 -14.25 15.60
C GLY A 77 6.90 -14.83 14.52
N GLU A 78 5.59 -14.79 14.73
CA GLU A 78 4.58 -15.31 13.81
C GLU A 78 3.96 -14.18 12.98
N LEU A 79 3.73 -14.44 11.69
CA LEU A 79 2.96 -13.54 10.85
C LEU A 79 1.48 -13.85 11.02
N ILE A 80 0.67 -12.84 11.43
CA ILE A 80 -0.76 -13.06 11.69
C ILE A 80 -1.51 -13.64 10.49
N ALA A 81 -1.11 -13.26 9.27
CA ALA A 81 -1.71 -13.78 8.03
C ALA A 81 -1.45 -15.27 7.80
N ILE A 82 -0.41 -15.83 8.43
CA ILE A 82 -0.06 -17.26 8.37
C ILE A 82 -0.62 -17.99 9.59
N ALA A 83 -0.56 -17.35 10.76
CA ALA A 83 -1.07 -17.92 12.01
C ALA A 83 -2.61 -18.06 12.01
N ASP A 84 -3.32 -17.14 11.35
CA ASP A 84 -4.77 -17.20 11.15
C ASP A 84 -5.13 -16.97 9.66
N PRO A 85 -5.03 -18.02 8.81
CA PRO A 85 -5.29 -17.90 7.37
C PRO A 85 -6.74 -17.57 7.01
N GLY A 86 -7.70 -17.89 7.89
CA GLY A 86 -9.12 -17.55 7.72
C GLY A 86 -9.48 -16.16 8.25
N GLY A 87 -8.56 -15.53 8.97
CA GLY A 87 -8.75 -14.26 9.62
C GLY A 87 -8.87 -13.07 8.68
N ASN A 88 -9.44 -12.00 9.22
CA ASN A 88 -9.60 -10.75 8.48
C ASN A 88 -8.24 -10.18 8.02
N GLN A 89 -7.19 -10.30 8.84
CA GLN A 89 -5.85 -9.85 8.48
C GLN A 89 -5.31 -10.61 7.26
N ALA A 90 -5.38 -11.95 7.24
CA ALA A 90 -4.91 -12.75 6.10
C ALA A 90 -5.58 -12.34 4.78
N ARG A 91 -6.90 -12.11 4.83
CA ARG A 91 -7.67 -11.60 3.68
C ARG A 91 -7.17 -10.24 3.23
N VAL A 92 -7.03 -9.27 4.12
CA VAL A 92 -6.61 -7.90 3.77
C VAL A 92 -5.16 -7.89 3.24
N TYR A 93 -4.24 -8.65 3.84
CA TYR A 93 -2.88 -8.80 3.30
C TYR A 93 -2.89 -9.38 1.89
N SER A 94 -3.72 -10.39 1.63
CA SER A 94 -3.85 -11.00 0.31
C SER A 94 -4.39 -10.01 -0.73
N GLU A 95 -5.37 -9.19 -0.35
CA GLU A 95 -5.92 -8.12 -1.21
C GLU A 95 -4.86 -7.06 -1.55
N ILE A 96 -4.09 -6.61 -0.55
CA ILE A 96 -3.00 -5.64 -0.75
C ILE A 96 -1.92 -6.25 -1.66
N ALA A 97 -1.52 -7.50 -1.40
CA ALA A 97 -0.53 -8.19 -2.23
C ALA A 97 -0.98 -8.31 -3.69
N GLY A 98 -2.25 -8.65 -3.92
CA GLY A 98 -2.83 -8.70 -5.26
C GLY A 98 -2.81 -7.34 -5.97
N ARG A 99 -3.12 -6.26 -5.25
CA ARG A 99 -3.05 -4.88 -5.79
C ARG A 99 -1.62 -4.47 -6.12
N VAL A 100 -0.67 -4.79 -5.24
CA VAL A 100 0.77 -4.56 -5.47
C VAL A 100 1.22 -5.28 -6.75
N ALA A 101 0.90 -6.56 -6.89
CA ALA A 101 1.26 -7.35 -8.07
C ALA A 101 0.64 -6.79 -9.36
N SER A 102 -0.64 -6.41 -9.30
CA SER A 102 -1.35 -5.78 -10.42
C SER A 102 -0.68 -4.48 -10.87
N GLU A 103 -0.35 -3.60 -9.93
CA GLU A 103 0.26 -2.30 -10.24
C GLU A 103 1.68 -2.45 -10.77
N LEU A 104 2.47 -3.36 -10.22
CA LEU A 104 3.79 -3.71 -10.77
C LEU A 104 3.68 -4.22 -12.20
N SER A 105 2.74 -5.12 -12.48
CA SER A 105 2.51 -5.65 -13.83
C SER A 105 2.17 -4.54 -14.83
N LYS A 106 1.24 -3.63 -14.49
CA LYS A 106 0.90 -2.48 -15.34
C LYS A 106 2.10 -1.60 -15.64
N ARG A 107 2.92 -1.31 -14.62
CA ARG A 107 4.13 -0.48 -14.77
C ARG A 107 5.17 -1.14 -15.66
N HIS A 108 5.41 -2.44 -15.49
CA HIS A 108 6.27 -3.22 -16.36
C HIS A 108 5.77 -3.18 -17.82
N ALA A 109 4.50 -3.48 -18.06
CA ALA A 109 3.91 -3.43 -19.40
C ALA A 109 3.99 -2.03 -20.05
N ALA A 110 3.79 -0.96 -19.27
CA ALA A 110 3.92 0.41 -19.74
C ALA A 110 5.37 0.78 -20.11
N LYS A 111 6.35 0.27 -19.35
CA LYS A 111 7.78 0.44 -19.63
C LYS A 111 8.18 -0.26 -20.92
N GLU A 112 7.75 -1.51 -21.12
CA GLU A 112 7.98 -2.28 -22.35
C GLU A 112 7.41 -1.57 -23.58
N ARG A 113 6.16 -1.12 -23.52
CA ARG A 113 5.50 -0.38 -24.61
C ARG A 113 6.23 0.92 -24.97
N LYS A 114 6.67 1.71 -23.98
CA LYS A 114 7.47 2.92 -24.23
C LYS A 114 8.83 2.61 -24.86
N SER A 115 9.46 1.49 -24.48
CA SER A 115 10.71 1.02 -25.06
C SER A 115 10.53 0.64 -26.54
N SER A 116 9.49 -0.15 -26.84
CA SER A 116 9.14 -0.59 -28.20
C SER A 116 8.84 0.59 -29.14
N LEU A 117 8.06 1.57 -28.67
CA LEU A 117 7.76 2.80 -29.44
C LEU A 117 9.04 3.61 -29.74
N LYS A 118 9.96 3.76 -28.78
CA LYS A 118 11.24 4.45 -29.04
C LYS A 118 12.09 3.73 -30.09
N GLY A 119 12.12 2.39 -30.08
CA GLY A 119 12.80 1.60 -31.09
C GLY A 119 12.21 1.78 -32.48
N PHE A 120 10.87 1.82 -32.59
CA PHE A 120 10.16 2.00 -33.86
C PHE A 120 10.46 3.37 -34.52
N PHE A 121 10.48 4.46 -33.75
CA PHE A 121 10.80 5.80 -34.27
C PHE A 121 12.30 6.08 -34.46
N SER A 122 13.19 5.18 -34.02
CA SER A 122 14.65 5.33 -34.18
C SER A 122 15.18 4.74 -35.49
N VAL A 123 14.36 4.02 -36.26
CA VAL A 123 14.74 3.52 -37.58
C VAL A 123 14.54 4.66 -38.59
N LYS A 124 15.64 5.35 -38.97
CA LYS A 124 15.61 6.30 -40.08
C LYS A 124 15.37 5.54 -41.39
N PRO A 125 14.48 6.00 -42.29
CA PRO A 125 14.44 5.49 -43.64
C PRO A 125 15.76 5.85 -44.35
N SER A 126 16.35 4.86 -45.01
CA SER A 126 17.54 4.96 -45.85
C SER A 126 17.29 5.74 -47.12
#